data_AF-A0A8C8LPP7-F1
#
_entry.id   AF-A0A8C8LPP7-F1
#
_cell.length_a   1.000
_cell.length_b   1.000
_cell.length_c   1.000
_cell.angle_alpha   90.00
_cell.angle_beta   90.00
_cell.angle_gamma   90.00
#
_symmetry.space_group_name_H-M   'P 1'
#
loop_
_entity.id
_entity.type
_entity.pdbx_description
1 polymer ?
#
loop_
_entity_poly.entity_id
_entity_poly.type
_entity_poly.pdbx_seq_one_letter_code
_entity_poly.pdbx_strand_id
1 'polypeptide(L)'
;MRQYQPSDHASLKQGIYAFLPKHYLCSLEETTQATLVHWKALGVKYRANPKTGHKKRSQDGLWGGEGWISGFRYANNDKLSTRLESVWKPQLFTRELYSEILNHKLTITVTARTLDLIDAAYGFDYYILRVRERNTKEDLRRAMLLRLSFKDTQLDPEDPVKKDLHQQFEIPAEEAEWVGLSVDEAVEEQRQLEHKEPEPLFKSCVENPVKELAIQKLSEPQLMEEKVRAIFFEER
;
A
#
# COMPACT_ATOMS: atom_id res chain seq x y z
N MET A 1 11.75 -0.82 13.19
CA MET A 1 10.94 -1.40 12.09
C MET A 1 11.70 -2.54 11.43
N ARG A 2 11.19 -3.76 11.54
CA ARG A 2 11.80 -4.97 10.97
C ARG A 2 11.37 -5.03 9.49
N GLN A 3 12.27 -4.78 8.55
CA GLN A 3 11.93 -4.96 7.13
C GLN A 3 11.90 -6.46 6.79
N TYR A 4 10.76 -6.86 6.21
CA TYR A 4 10.39 -8.14 5.63
C TYR A 4 11.56 -8.89 4.96
N GLN A 5 11.78 -10.16 5.33
CA GLN A 5 12.78 -11.04 4.72
C GLN A 5 12.10 -12.00 3.72
N PRO A 6 12.81 -12.48 2.67
CA PRO A 6 12.27 -13.47 1.74
C PRO A 6 11.88 -14.82 2.39
N SER A 7 12.35 -15.10 3.60
CA SER A 7 11.88 -16.23 4.43
C SER A 7 10.43 -16.10 4.87
N ASP A 8 9.87 -14.88 4.84
CA ASP A 8 8.59 -14.52 5.46
C ASP A 8 7.42 -14.68 4.47
N HIS A 9 7.69 -15.06 3.21
CA HIS A 9 6.63 -15.34 2.21
C HIS A 9 5.76 -16.54 2.60
N ALA A 10 6.28 -17.48 3.39
CA ALA A 10 5.47 -18.59 3.90
C ALA A 10 4.47 -18.14 4.97
N SER A 11 4.84 -17.16 5.81
CA SER A 11 3.94 -16.64 6.86
C SER A 11 2.81 -15.79 6.29
N LEU A 12 2.98 -15.16 5.13
CA LEU A 12 1.90 -14.39 4.49
C LEU A 12 0.72 -15.26 4.03
N LYS A 13 0.92 -16.58 3.87
CA LYS A 13 -0.13 -17.51 3.43
C LYS A 13 -0.97 -18.09 4.57
N GLN A 14 -0.73 -17.68 5.82
CA GLN A 14 -1.35 -18.28 7.00
C GLN A 14 -1.90 -17.20 7.95
N GLY A 15 -2.97 -17.53 8.68
CA GLY A 15 -3.56 -16.67 9.71
C GLY A 15 -4.15 -15.38 9.16
N ILE A 16 -4.00 -14.28 9.90
CA ILE A 16 -4.56 -12.95 9.57
C ILE A 16 -4.01 -12.43 8.23
N TYR A 17 -2.77 -12.77 7.88
CA TYR A 17 -2.15 -12.32 6.63
C TYR A 17 -2.83 -12.86 5.37
N ALA A 18 -3.48 -14.02 5.45
CA ALA A 18 -4.22 -14.59 4.32
C ALA A 18 -5.52 -13.83 4.01
N PHE A 19 -6.03 -13.05 4.96
CA PHE A 19 -7.24 -12.23 4.80
C PHE A 19 -6.94 -10.84 4.24
N LEU A 20 -5.66 -10.45 4.13
CA LEU A 20 -5.27 -9.17 3.56
C LEU A 20 -5.71 -9.07 2.08
N PRO A 21 -5.99 -7.85 1.58
CA PRO A 21 -6.39 -7.67 0.20
C PRO A 21 -5.35 -8.16 -0.80
N LYS A 22 -5.82 -8.77 -1.90
CA LYS A 22 -4.96 -9.36 -2.94
C LYS A 22 -4.05 -8.32 -3.60
N HIS A 23 -4.57 -7.12 -3.87
CA HIS A 23 -3.79 -6.04 -4.49
C HIS A 23 -2.60 -5.62 -3.62
N TYR A 24 -2.80 -5.59 -2.30
CA TYR A 24 -1.73 -5.29 -1.34
C TYR A 24 -0.66 -6.38 -1.33
N LEU A 25 -1.08 -7.66 -1.26
CA LEU A 25 -0.16 -8.80 -1.30
C LEU A 25 0.68 -8.82 -2.60
N CYS A 26 0.06 -8.54 -3.75
CA CYS A 26 0.79 -8.42 -5.02
C CYS A 26 1.86 -7.30 -4.97
N SER A 27 1.53 -6.14 -4.39
CA SER A 27 2.48 -5.03 -4.26
C SER A 27 3.70 -5.35 -3.37
N LEU A 28 3.54 -6.22 -2.38
CA LEU A 28 4.63 -6.69 -1.53
C LEU A 28 5.58 -7.65 -2.28
N GLU A 29 5.01 -8.54 -3.09
CA GLU A 29 5.76 -9.50 -3.91
C GLU A 29 6.49 -8.82 -5.09
N GLU A 30 5.93 -7.73 -5.61
CA GLU A 30 6.57 -6.87 -6.60
C GLU A 30 7.87 -6.26 -6.06
N THR A 31 8.97 -6.98 -6.25
CA THR A 31 10.31 -6.49 -5.96
C THR A 31 10.80 -5.71 -7.17
N THR A 32 10.27 -4.50 -7.38
CA THR A 32 10.79 -3.61 -8.42
C THR A 32 12.23 -3.25 -8.10
N GLN A 33 13.12 -3.48 -9.06
CA GLN A 33 14.52 -3.08 -8.95
C GLN A 33 14.57 -1.55 -8.83
N ALA A 34 15.10 -1.06 -7.72
CA ALA A 34 15.23 0.37 -7.50
C ALA A 34 16.12 1.02 -8.57
N THR A 35 15.78 2.25 -8.94
CA THR A 35 16.54 3.00 -9.94
C THR A 35 17.99 3.18 -9.48
N LEU A 36 18.92 3.00 -10.42
CA LEU A 36 20.35 3.10 -10.14
C LEU A 36 20.74 4.58 -9.97
N VAL A 37 21.17 4.96 -8.76
CA VAL A 37 21.52 6.37 -8.43
C VAL A 37 23.02 6.56 -8.32
N HIS A 38 23.67 5.75 -7.49
CA HIS A 38 25.08 5.95 -7.10
C HIS A 38 26.09 5.24 -8.01
N TRP A 39 25.60 4.43 -8.94
CA TRP A 39 26.43 3.71 -9.89
C TRP A 39 25.89 3.91 -11.30
N LYS A 40 26.79 4.16 -12.25
CA LYS A 40 26.43 4.26 -13.67
C LYS A 40 26.00 2.88 -14.17
N ALA A 41 24.84 2.80 -14.82
CA ALA A 41 24.39 1.58 -15.47
C ALA A 41 25.43 1.16 -16.51
N LEU A 42 26.05 -0.01 -16.31
CA LEU A 42 27.14 -0.47 -17.16
C LEU A 42 26.66 -1.10 -18.48
N GLY A 43 25.34 -1.17 -18.73
CA GLY A 43 24.76 -1.63 -20.00
C GLY A 43 24.97 -3.12 -20.34
N VAL A 44 25.67 -3.87 -19.49
CA VAL A 44 25.96 -5.30 -19.68
C VAL A 44 25.03 -6.16 -18.83
N LYS A 45 24.48 -7.24 -19.40
CA LYS A 45 23.50 -8.13 -18.74
C LYS A 45 24.08 -8.93 -17.57
N TYR A 46 25.38 -9.25 -17.58
CA TYR A 46 26.02 -10.01 -16.51
C TYR A 46 27.45 -9.56 -16.22
N ARG A 47 27.78 -9.51 -14.93
CA ARG A 47 29.15 -9.51 -14.38
C ARG A 47 29.08 -10.14 -12.99
N ALA A 48 29.94 -11.11 -12.70
CA ALA A 48 30.02 -11.70 -11.36
C ALA A 48 30.65 -10.71 -10.37
N ASN A 49 29.97 -10.42 -9.27
CA ASN A 49 30.49 -9.57 -8.19
C ASN A 49 30.28 -10.27 -6.83
N PRO A 50 31.34 -10.64 -6.09
CA PRO A 50 31.21 -11.72 -5.11
C PRO A 50 30.98 -11.33 -3.64
N LYS A 51 30.88 -10.05 -3.19
CA LYS A 51 31.14 -9.78 -1.75
C LYS A 51 30.32 -8.79 -0.93
N THR A 52 29.34 -8.03 -1.43
CA THR A 52 28.76 -6.96 -0.60
C THR A 52 27.25 -7.06 -0.41
N GLY A 53 26.85 -7.76 0.66
CA GLY A 53 25.49 -7.76 1.20
C GLY A 53 25.29 -6.66 2.24
N HIS A 54 25.33 -5.39 1.84
CA HIS A 54 25.07 -4.27 2.75
C HIS A 54 23.62 -3.83 2.71
N LYS A 55 22.99 -3.83 3.89
CA LYS A 55 21.62 -3.38 4.14
C LYS A 55 21.64 -1.85 4.34
N LYS A 56 20.82 -1.11 3.60
CA LYS A 56 20.61 0.34 3.80
C LYS A 56 19.65 0.56 4.96
N ARG A 57 19.89 1.59 5.78
CA ARG A 57 18.92 2.08 6.77
C ARG A 57 17.78 2.81 6.03
N SER A 58 16.54 2.60 6.46
CA SER A 58 15.40 3.43 6.08
C SER A 58 15.61 4.83 6.63
N GLN A 59 15.36 5.86 5.83
CA GLN A 59 15.70 7.26 6.18
C GLN A 59 14.46 8.13 6.07
N ASP A 60 14.30 9.05 7.01
CA ASP A 60 13.16 9.97 7.06
C ASP A 60 13.43 11.17 6.13
N GLY A 61 12.95 11.11 4.89
CA GLY A 61 13.08 12.21 3.93
C GLY A 61 12.92 11.80 2.47
N LEU A 62 12.74 12.79 1.58
CA LEU A 62 12.57 12.56 0.15
C LEU A 62 13.91 12.72 -0.57
N TRP A 63 14.63 11.60 -0.75
CA TRP A 63 16.03 11.64 -1.20
C TRP A 63 16.22 11.19 -2.65
N GLY A 64 15.14 10.87 -3.38
CA GLY A 64 15.22 10.55 -4.82
C GLY A 64 16.12 9.36 -5.15
N GLY A 65 16.13 8.36 -4.26
CA GLY A 65 16.96 7.16 -4.35
C GLY A 65 18.41 7.34 -3.85
N GLU A 66 18.79 8.55 -3.41
CA GLU A 66 20.05 8.77 -2.71
C GLU A 66 20.04 8.15 -1.31
N GLY A 67 21.22 7.98 -0.73
CA GLY A 67 21.38 7.34 0.56
C GLY A 67 22.84 7.32 0.97
N TRP A 68 23.10 6.95 2.22
CA TRP A 68 24.47 6.83 2.69
C TRP A 68 25.15 5.67 1.98
N ILE A 69 26.33 5.93 1.44
CA ILE A 69 27.18 4.91 0.84
C ILE A 69 28.31 4.65 1.83
N SER A 70 28.27 3.50 2.48
CA SER A 70 29.41 2.99 3.23
C SER A 70 30.25 2.12 2.31
N GLY A 71 31.54 2.40 2.24
CA GLY A 71 32.47 1.59 1.48
C GLY A 71 33.89 1.78 1.96
N PHE A 72 34.82 1.44 1.09
CA PHE A 72 36.23 1.53 1.40
C PHE A 72 36.95 2.35 0.34
N ARG A 73 37.94 3.11 0.77
CA ARG A 73 38.83 3.90 -0.07
C ARG A 73 40.26 3.51 0.27
N TYR A 74 41.14 3.48 -0.72
CA TYR A 74 42.56 3.35 -0.48
C TYR A 74 43.21 4.72 -0.29
N ALA A 75 44.16 4.84 0.65
CA ALA A 75 44.90 6.08 0.85
C ALA A 75 45.58 6.54 -0.46
N ASN A 76 45.55 7.84 -0.76
CA ASN A 76 46.07 8.42 -2.01
C ASN A 76 45.51 7.79 -3.31
N ASN A 77 44.40 7.05 -3.24
CA ASN A 77 43.86 6.24 -4.34
C ASN A 77 44.82 5.17 -4.88
N ASP A 78 45.83 4.77 -4.09
CA ASP A 78 46.78 3.72 -4.47
C ASP A 78 46.36 2.37 -3.88
N LYS A 79 46.22 1.34 -4.72
CA LYS A 79 45.77 0.00 -4.30
C LYS A 79 46.72 -0.69 -3.33
N LEU A 80 47.99 -0.33 -3.33
CA LEU A 80 49.01 -0.90 -2.42
C LEU A 80 49.00 -0.24 -1.04
N SER A 81 48.28 0.87 -0.89
CA SER A 81 48.16 1.59 0.37
C SER A 81 47.10 0.98 1.30
N THR A 82 47.04 1.50 2.53
CA THR A 82 46.06 1.08 3.54
C THR A 82 44.63 1.35 3.08
N ARG A 83 43.77 0.34 3.26
CA ARG A 83 42.33 0.43 3.01
C ARG A 83 41.64 1.11 4.21
N LEU A 84 40.94 2.21 3.94
CA LEU A 84 40.22 3.01 4.92
C LEU A 84 38.71 2.88 4.71
N GLU A 85 37.95 2.78 5.79
CA GLU A 85 36.50 2.87 5.75
C GLU A 85 36.08 4.32 5.47
N SER A 86 35.13 4.50 4.55
CA SER A 86 34.62 5.81 4.19
C SER A 86 33.11 5.76 4.04
N VAL A 87 32.46 6.80 4.54
CA VAL A 87 31.01 6.97 4.46
C VAL A 87 30.74 8.26 3.69
N TRP A 88 30.11 8.14 2.53
CA TRP A 88 29.68 9.27 1.73
C TRP A 88 28.21 9.59 2.05
N LYS A 89 27.97 10.82 2.47
CA LYS A 89 26.65 11.34 2.84
C LYS A 89 26.15 12.29 1.74
N PRO A 90 24.86 12.23 1.38
CA PRO A 90 24.27 13.18 0.45
C PRO A 90 24.15 14.57 1.09
N GLN A 91 24.00 15.58 0.25
CA GLN A 91 23.69 16.94 0.70
C GLN A 91 22.18 17.10 0.87
N LEU A 92 21.77 17.47 2.08
CA LEU A 92 20.35 17.61 2.44
C LEU A 92 19.99 19.10 2.56
N PHE A 93 18.82 19.45 2.04
CA PHE A 93 18.23 20.77 2.15
C PHE A 93 16.84 20.66 2.77
N THR A 94 16.48 21.58 3.65
CA THR A 94 15.09 21.75 4.10
C THR A 94 14.42 22.78 3.21
N ARG A 95 13.38 22.37 2.48
CA ARG A 95 12.64 23.22 1.54
C ARG A 95 11.14 23.09 1.80
N GLU A 96 10.42 24.17 1.50
CA GLU A 96 8.97 24.19 1.49
C GLU A 96 8.50 23.85 0.07
N LEU A 97 7.74 22.77 -0.06
CA LEU A 97 7.11 22.34 -1.31
C LEU A 97 5.60 22.44 -1.16
N TYR A 98 4.93 22.94 -2.18
CA TYR A 98 3.47 23.03 -2.19
C TYR A 98 2.89 21.84 -2.94
N SER A 99 1.86 21.23 -2.36
CA SER A 99 1.04 20.20 -3.01
C SER A 99 -0.29 20.83 -3.41
N GLU A 100 -0.64 20.68 -4.69
CA GLU A 100 -1.90 21.14 -5.28
C GLU A 100 -3.04 20.22 -4.83
N ILE A 101 -2.82 18.90 -4.86
CA ILE A 101 -3.81 17.90 -4.45
C ILE A 101 -4.19 18.09 -2.97
N LEU A 102 -3.21 18.33 -2.10
CA LEU A 102 -3.48 18.52 -0.67
C LEU A 102 -3.79 19.98 -0.30
N ASN A 103 -3.55 20.93 -1.21
CA ASN A 103 -3.61 22.38 -0.99
C ASN A 103 -2.87 22.80 0.29
N HIS A 104 -1.65 22.29 0.49
CA HIS A 104 -0.87 22.51 1.71
C HIS A 104 0.63 22.62 1.41
N LYS A 105 1.33 23.48 2.16
CA LYS A 105 2.79 23.64 2.08
C LYS A 105 3.48 22.67 3.04
N LEU A 106 4.32 21.79 2.53
CA LEU A 106 5.05 20.79 3.30
C LEU A 106 6.52 21.18 3.44
N THR A 107 7.03 21.17 4.66
CA THR A 107 8.45 21.30 4.96
C THR A 107 9.11 19.92 4.87
N ILE A 108 9.91 19.69 3.82
CA ILE A 108 10.53 18.38 3.56
C ILE A 108 12.04 18.52 3.46
N THR A 109 12.76 17.50 3.94
CA THR A 109 14.18 17.31 3.69
C THR A 109 14.39 16.66 2.32
N VAL A 110 15.05 17.40 1.42
CA VAL A 110 15.16 17.09 0.00
C VAL A 110 16.63 17.12 -0.43
N THR A 111 17.00 16.25 -1.37
CA THR A 111 18.33 16.27 -2.04
C THR A 111 18.27 17.07 -3.35
N ALA A 112 19.42 17.55 -3.84
CA ALA A 112 19.46 18.29 -5.11
C ALA A 112 18.84 17.49 -6.28
N ARG A 113 19.17 16.20 -6.39
CA ARG A 113 18.59 15.28 -7.37
C ARG A 113 17.07 15.19 -7.28
N THR A 114 16.51 15.23 -6.08
CA THR A 114 15.05 15.16 -5.92
C THR A 114 14.38 16.40 -6.49
N LEU A 115 14.98 17.58 -6.34
CA LEU A 115 14.49 18.80 -6.99
C LEU A 115 14.54 18.66 -8.52
N ASP A 116 15.64 18.16 -9.07
CA ASP A 116 15.75 17.93 -10.52
C ASP A 116 14.69 16.93 -11.04
N LEU A 117 14.37 15.90 -10.24
CA LEU A 117 13.32 14.93 -10.60
C LEU A 117 11.91 15.51 -10.51
N ILE A 118 11.67 16.41 -9.54
CA ILE A 118 10.41 17.16 -9.44
C ILE A 118 10.24 18.06 -10.66
N ASP A 119 11.29 18.77 -11.06
CA ASP A 119 11.29 19.62 -12.23
C ASP A 119 11.06 18.80 -13.52
N ALA A 120 11.72 17.64 -13.64
CA ALA A 120 11.52 16.72 -14.77
C ALA A 120 10.12 16.08 -14.80
N ALA A 121 9.44 15.98 -13.66
CA ALA A 121 8.07 15.50 -13.54
C ALA A 121 7.03 16.62 -13.69
N TYR A 122 7.46 17.88 -13.86
CA TYR A 122 6.62 19.07 -13.96
C TYR A 122 5.68 19.27 -12.76
N GLY A 123 6.11 18.87 -11.57
CA GLY A 123 5.34 19.09 -10.35
C GLY A 123 5.65 18.12 -9.23
N PHE A 124 5.46 18.59 -8.00
CA PHE A 124 5.70 17.80 -6.79
C PHE A 124 4.74 16.63 -6.67
N ASP A 125 3.46 16.86 -6.93
CA ASP A 125 2.41 15.83 -6.83
C ASP A 125 2.60 14.75 -7.91
N TYR A 126 2.91 15.15 -9.15
CA TYR A 126 3.23 14.21 -10.23
C TYR A 126 4.44 13.36 -9.91
N TYR A 127 5.48 13.95 -9.32
CA TYR A 127 6.65 13.20 -8.89
C TYR A 127 6.26 12.10 -7.88
N ILE A 128 5.46 12.42 -6.86
CA ILE A 128 5.03 11.44 -5.85
C ILE A 128 4.16 10.34 -6.47
N LEU A 129 3.21 10.68 -7.33
CA LEU A 129 2.29 9.71 -7.93
C LEU A 129 2.98 8.81 -8.97
N ARG A 130 3.94 9.35 -9.72
CA ARG A 130 4.66 8.64 -10.78
C ARG A 130 5.76 7.73 -10.26
N VAL A 131 6.45 8.13 -9.19
CA VAL A 131 7.57 7.36 -8.65
C VAL A 131 7.05 6.08 -8.00
N ARG A 132 7.59 4.93 -8.42
CA ARG A 132 7.29 3.59 -7.86
C ARG A 132 8.35 3.14 -6.85
N GLU A 133 9.29 4.01 -6.51
CA GLU A 133 10.41 3.66 -5.63
C GLU A 133 9.95 3.62 -4.17
N ARG A 134 10.18 2.49 -3.50
CA ARG A 134 9.81 2.18 -2.09
C ARG A 134 10.45 3.10 -1.02
N ASN A 135 11.11 4.20 -1.40
CA ASN A 135 11.76 5.16 -0.50
C ASN A 135 11.05 6.53 -0.48
N THR A 136 9.90 6.65 -1.14
CA THR A 136 9.05 7.83 -1.04
C THR A 136 8.25 7.81 0.26
N LYS A 137 7.83 8.99 0.74
CA LYS A 137 6.88 9.11 1.85
C LYS A 137 5.53 8.55 1.39
N GLU A 138 5.35 7.24 1.50
CA GLU A 138 4.14 6.55 1.03
C GLU A 138 2.88 7.07 1.72
N ASP A 139 2.99 7.55 2.96
CA ASP A 139 1.88 8.21 3.67
C ASP A 139 1.32 9.42 2.90
N LEU A 140 2.21 10.23 2.31
CA LEU A 140 1.80 11.37 1.47
C LEU A 140 1.13 10.89 0.18
N ARG A 141 1.68 9.84 -0.43
CA ARG A 141 1.09 9.24 -1.63
C ARG A 141 -0.32 8.71 -1.35
N ARG A 142 -0.50 7.98 -0.24
CA ARG A 142 -1.80 7.48 0.21
C ARG A 142 -2.78 8.63 0.43
N ALA A 143 -2.38 9.66 1.18
CA ALA A 143 -3.24 10.82 1.42
C ALA A 143 -3.68 11.52 0.11
N MET A 144 -2.78 11.63 -0.87
CA MET A 144 -3.10 12.17 -2.19
C MET A 144 -4.08 11.28 -2.96
N LEU A 145 -3.84 9.96 -3.00
CA LEU A 145 -4.71 9.00 -3.69
C LEU A 145 -6.11 8.95 -3.08
N LEU A 146 -6.22 8.98 -1.75
CA LEU A 146 -7.51 9.05 -1.06
C LEU A 146 -8.25 10.34 -1.43
N ARG A 147 -7.56 11.48 -1.44
CA ARG A 147 -8.20 12.75 -1.80
C ARG A 147 -8.69 12.78 -3.25
N LEU A 148 -7.95 12.13 -4.16
CA LEU A 148 -8.38 11.95 -5.55
C LEU A 148 -9.58 11.00 -5.64
N SER A 149 -9.60 9.89 -4.90
CA SER A 149 -10.66 8.88 -4.97
C SER A 149 -11.99 9.39 -4.41
N PHE A 150 -11.96 10.17 -3.33
CA PHE A 150 -13.15 10.82 -2.78
C PHE A 150 -13.72 11.94 -3.66
N LYS A 151 -13.02 12.31 -4.74
CA LYS A 151 -13.40 13.40 -5.66
C LYS A 151 -13.83 14.64 -4.89
N ASP A 152 -13.01 15.04 -3.90
CA ASP A 152 -13.34 16.17 -3.06
C ASP A 152 -13.62 17.40 -3.95
N THR A 153 -14.87 17.86 -3.90
CA THR A 153 -15.41 19.02 -4.63
C THR A 153 -14.62 20.31 -4.36
N GLN A 154 -13.72 20.30 -3.39
CA GLN A 154 -12.83 21.40 -3.01
C GLN A 154 -11.55 21.51 -3.86
N LEU A 155 -11.27 20.54 -4.73
CA LEU A 155 -10.22 20.67 -5.75
C LEU A 155 -10.73 21.62 -6.83
N ASP A 156 -10.46 22.91 -6.62
CA ASP A 156 -10.59 24.05 -7.53
C ASP A 156 -11.77 23.97 -8.51
N PRO A 157 -12.87 24.71 -8.26
CA PRO A 157 -13.95 24.88 -9.24
C PRO A 157 -13.47 25.46 -10.58
N GLU A 158 -12.28 26.08 -10.61
CA GLU A 158 -11.89 27.03 -11.66
C GLU A 158 -11.10 26.41 -12.83
N ASP A 159 -10.42 25.27 -12.68
CA ASP A 159 -9.55 24.70 -13.72
C ASP A 159 -9.92 23.24 -14.10
N PRO A 160 -10.72 23.02 -15.15
CA PRO A 160 -11.01 21.65 -15.65
C PRO A 160 -9.75 20.95 -16.18
N VAL A 161 -8.79 21.69 -16.73
CA VAL A 161 -7.56 21.16 -17.35
C VAL A 161 -6.66 20.43 -16.34
N LYS A 162 -6.59 20.93 -15.10
CA LYS A 162 -5.78 20.29 -14.04
C LYS A 162 -6.42 19.00 -13.57
N LYS A 163 -7.76 18.92 -13.53
CA LYS A 163 -8.49 17.71 -13.16
C LYS A 163 -8.19 16.57 -14.13
N ASP A 164 -8.15 16.86 -15.43
CA ASP A 164 -7.88 15.87 -16.47
C ASP A 164 -6.50 15.21 -16.34
N LEU A 165 -5.49 15.95 -15.87
CA LEU A 165 -4.14 15.42 -15.71
C LEU A 165 -4.00 14.44 -14.53
N HIS A 166 -4.78 14.66 -13.46
CA HIS A 166 -4.78 13.77 -12.28
C HIS A 166 -5.68 12.54 -12.45
N GLN A 167 -6.60 12.57 -13.41
CA GLN A 167 -7.52 11.46 -13.71
C GLN A 167 -6.79 10.16 -14.07
N GLN A 168 -5.56 10.24 -14.59
CA GLN A 168 -4.73 9.08 -14.93
C GLN A 168 -4.31 8.23 -13.70
N PHE A 169 -4.46 8.77 -12.50
CA PHE A 169 -4.07 8.14 -11.24
C PHE A 169 -5.26 7.80 -10.33
N GLU A 170 -6.49 7.84 -10.84
CA GLU A 170 -7.68 7.44 -10.08
C GLU A 170 -7.62 5.94 -9.73
N ILE A 171 -7.34 5.66 -8.46
CA ILE A 171 -7.40 4.33 -7.85
C ILE A 171 -8.64 4.30 -6.94
N PRO A 172 -9.40 3.20 -6.88
CA PRO A 172 -10.51 3.07 -5.94
C PRO A 172 -10.09 3.36 -4.49
N ALA A 173 -10.96 3.99 -3.70
CA ALA A 173 -10.66 4.32 -2.30
C ALA A 173 -10.22 3.08 -1.50
N GLU A 174 -10.90 1.95 -1.72
CA GLU A 174 -10.59 0.67 -1.10
C GLU A 174 -9.19 0.16 -1.41
N GLU A 175 -8.61 0.48 -2.57
CA GLU A 175 -7.24 0.06 -2.92
C GLU A 175 -6.22 1.10 -2.43
N ALA A 176 -6.57 2.39 -2.52
CA ALA A 176 -5.74 3.50 -2.09
C ALA A 176 -5.41 3.44 -0.59
N GLU A 177 -6.33 2.94 0.24
CA GLU A 177 -6.11 2.76 1.68
C GLU A 177 -4.97 1.80 2.01
N TRP A 178 -4.71 0.80 1.16
CA TRP A 178 -3.66 -0.18 1.41
C TRP A 178 -2.32 0.19 0.77
N VAL A 179 -2.28 1.26 -0.03
CA VAL A 179 -1.03 1.73 -0.63
C VAL A 179 -0.11 2.27 0.47
N GLY A 180 1.12 1.76 0.53
CA GLY A 180 2.15 2.31 1.39
C GLY A 180 2.17 1.80 2.83
N LEU A 181 1.14 1.06 3.25
CA LEU A 181 1.09 0.47 4.59
C LEU A 181 2.23 -0.52 4.80
N SER A 182 2.79 -0.52 6.01
CA SER A 182 3.63 -1.63 6.44
C SER A 182 2.80 -2.87 6.72
N VAL A 183 3.43 -4.05 6.72
CA VAL A 183 2.76 -5.33 7.02
C VAL A 183 2.11 -5.31 8.40
N ASP A 184 2.77 -4.69 9.38
CA ASP A 184 2.26 -4.58 10.75
C ASP A 184 1.01 -3.68 10.83
N GLU A 185 1.04 -2.53 10.15
CA GLU A 185 -0.11 -1.61 10.08
C GLU A 185 -1.28 -2.22 9.31
N ALA A 186 -1.02 -2.88 8.18
CA ALA A 186 -2.05 -3.55 7.39
C ALA A 186 -2.78 -4.64 8.19
N VAL A 187 -2.06 -5.37 9.04
CA VAL A 187 -2.68 -6.35 9.95
C VAL A 187 -3.57 -5.66 10.99
N GLU A 188 -3.15 -4.50 11.50
CA GLU A 188 -3.94 -3.77 12.48
C GLU A 188 -5.22 -3.19 11.86
N GLU A 189 -5.14 -2.63 10.65
CA GLU A 189 -6.32 -2.19 9.89
C GLU A 189 -7.28 -3.37 9.62
N GLN A 190 -6.74 -4.52 9.20
CA GLN A 190 -7.55 -5.74 9.01
C GLN A 190 -8.23 -6.19 10.31
N ARG A 191 -7.52 -6.11 11.44
CA ARG A 191 -8.08 -6.43 12.76
C ARG A 191 -9.20 -5.48 13.15
N GLN A 192 -9.08 -4.19 12.84
CA GLN A 192 -10.12 -3.20 13.12
C GLN A 192 -11.37 -3.44 12.25
N LEU A 193 -11.20 -3.79 10.98
CA LEU A 193 -12.31 -4.17 10.09
C LEU A 193 -13.01 -5.45 10.56
N GLU A 194 -12.25 -6.44 11.03
CA GLU A 194 -12.78 -7.69 11.55
C GLU A 194 -13.28 -7.58 12.99
N HIS A 195 -12.95 -6.49 13.70
CA HIS A 195 -13.36 -6.26 15.07
C HIS A 195 -14.88 -6.10 15.14
N LYS A 196 -15.56 -7.22 15.37
CA LYS A 196 -16.98 -7.30 15.65
C LYS A 196 -17.12 -7.74 17.09
N GLU A 197 -17.89 -6.98 17.87
CA GLU A 197 -18.27 -7.43 19.19
C GLU A 197 -18.92 -8.81 19.08
N PRO A 198 -18.54 -9.78 19.93
CA PRO A 198 -19.11 -11.11 19.84
C PRO A 198 -20.62 -11.00 20.00
N GLU A 199 -21.35 -11.44 18.97
CA GLU A 199 -22.80 -11.40 19.03
C GLU A 199 -23.26 -12.23 20.23
N PRO A 200 -24.13 -11.67 21.11
CA PRO A 200 -24.59 -12.40 22.27
C PRO A 200 -25.28 -13.69 21.81
N LEU A 201 -24.91 -14.82 22.40
CA LEU A 201 -25.41 -16.16 22.05
C LEU A 201 -26.94 -16.23 22.04
N PHE A 202 -27.60 -15.36 22.81
CA PHE A 202 -29.05 -15.23 22.81
C PHE A 202 -29.64 -14.97 21.41
N LYS A 203 -29.00 -14.12 20.60
CA LYS A 203 -29.48 -13.82 19.24
C LYS A 203 -29.50 -15.08 18.37
N SER A 204 -28.42 -15.86 18.37
CA SER A 204 -28.37 -17.12 17.63
C SER A 204 -29.35 -18.16 18.17
N CYS A 205 -29.52 -18.25 19.50
CA CYS A 205 -30.50 -19.13 20.12
C CYS A 205 -31.97 -18.76 19.81
N VAL A 206 -32.28 -17.51 19.50
CA VAL A 206 -33.63 -17.08 19.09
C VAL A 206 -33.83 -17.19 17.58
N GLU A 207 -32.82 -16.82 16.79
CA GLU A 207 -32.91 -16.85 15.33
C GLU A 207 -33.02 -18.27 14.77
N ASN A 208 -32.29 -19.24 15.32
CA ASN A 208 -32.31 -20.62 14.84
C ASN A 208 -33.73 -21.25 14.93
N PRO A 209 -34.42 -21.25 16.08
CA PRO A 209 -35.77 -21.80 16.18
C PRO A 209 -36.79 -20.98 15.40
N VAL A 210 -36.64 -19.65 15.29
CA VAL A 210 -37.53 -18.83 14.45
C VAL A 210 -37.39 -19.20 12.97
N LYS A 211 -36.16 -19.44 12.49
CA LYS A 211 -35.88 -19.92 11.13
C LYS A 211 -36.48 -21.32 10.92
N GLU A 212 -36.33 -22.23 11.89
CA GLU A 212 -36.93 -23.58 11.85
C GLU A 212 -38.46 -23.54 11.79
N LEU A 213 -39.11 -22.71 12.62
CA LEU A 213 -40.57 -22.55 12.60
C LEU A 213 -41.07 -21.86 11.32
N ALA A 214 -40.28 -20.96 10.72
CA ALA A 214 -40.60 -20.35 9.43
C ALA A 214 -40.54 -21.39 8.29
N ILE A 215 -39.52 -22.27 8.29
CA ILE A 215 -39.43 -23.42 7.39
C ILE A 215 -40.61 -24.38 7.65
N GLN A 216 -40.92 -24.63 8.92
CA GLN A 216 -42.16 -25.17 9.50
C GLN A 216 -43.39 -24.79 8.66
N LYS A 217 -43.75 -23.52 8.77
CA LYS A 217 -44.95 -22.92 8.17
C LYS A 217 -44.93 -22.87 6.65
N LEU A 218 -43.76 -22.72 6.03
CA LEU A 218 -43.62 -22.74 4.57
C LEU A 218 -43.81 -24.15 3.99
N SER A 219 -43.57 -25.20 4.78
CA SER A 219 -43.86 -26.60 4.43
C SER A 219 -45.32 -27.01 4.69
N GLU A 220 -46.09 -26.18 5.41
CA GLU A 220 -47.49 -26.46 5.75
C GLU A 220 -48.57 -26.18 4.68
N PRO A 221 -48.33 -25.72 3.43
CA PRO A 221 -49.41 -25.46 2.47
C PRO A 221 -49.74 -26.64 1.54
N GLN A 222 -49.62 -27.91 1.97
CA GLN A 222 -50.09 -29.05 1.17
C GLN A 222 -50.95 -30.09 1.91
N LEU A 223 -50.77 -30.27 3.22
CA LEU A 223 -51.54 -31.29 3.96
C LEU A 223 -52.95 -30.85 4.37
N MET A 224 -53.22 -29.54 4.45
CA MET A 224 -54.55 -29.02 4.77
C MET A 224 -55.47 -29.02 3.54
N GLU A 225 -54.96 -28.76 2.33
CA GLU A 225 -55.77 -28.84 1.10
C GLU A 225 -56.09 -30.29 0.71
N GLU A 226 -55.18 -31.24 0.92
CA GLU A 226 -55.45 -32.67 0.66
C GLU A 226 -56.40 -33.29 1.69
N LYS A 227 -56.28 -32.95 2.99
CA LYS A 227 -57.23 -33.44 4.00
C LYS A 227 -58.63 -32.88 3.81
N VAL A 228 -58.78 -31.59 3.47
CA VAL A 228 -60.10 -31.00 3.21
C VAL A 228 -60.72 -31.58 1.93
N ARG A 229 -59.93 -31.89 0.89
CA ARG A 229 -60.42 -32.61 -0.29
C ARG A 229 -60.79 -34.07 -0.03
N ALA A 230 -60.08 -34.77 0.86
CA ALA A 230 -60.41 -36.14 1.25
C ALA A 230 -61.70 -36.22 2.09
N ILE A 231 -61.88 -35.30 3.04
CA ILE A 231 -63.08 -35.26 3.90
C ILE A 231 -64.35 -34.92 3.10
N PHE A 232 -64.25 -34.09 2.06
CA PHE A 232 -65.40 -33.76 1.20
C PHE A 232 -65.76 -34.83 0.14
N PHE A 233 -64.93 -35.86 -0.06
CA PHE A 233 -65.19 -36.93 -1.03
C PHE A 233 -65.76 -38.21 -0.41
N GLU A 234 -65.82 -38.31 0.92
CA GLU A 234 -66.26 -39.51 1.64
C GLU A 234 -67.72 -39.43 2.14
N GLU A 235 -68.43 -38.32 1.87
CA GLU A 235 -69.85 -38.11 2.20
C GLU A 235 -70.81 -38.13 0.97
N ARG A 236 -70.48 -38.84 -0.12
CA ARG A 236 -71.42 -39.06 -1.25
C ARG A 236 -71.65 -40.51 -1.60
#